data_AF-A0A1S4CTP0-F1
#
_entry.id   AF-A0A1S4CTP0-F1
#
_cell.length_a   1.000
_cell.length_b   1.000
_cell.length_c   1.000
_cell.angle_alpha   90.00
_cell.angle_beta   90.00
_cell.angle_gamma   90.00
#
_symmetry.space_group_name_H-M   'P 1'
#
loop_
_entity.id
_entity.type
_entity.pdbx_description
1 polymer ?
#
loop_
_entity_poly.entity_id
_entity_poly.type
_entity_poly.pdbx_seq_one_letter_code
_entity_poly.pdbx_strand_id
1 'polypeptide(L)'
;MARIKVHELRGKSKTELLAQLKDLKAELALLRVAKVTGGAPNKLSKIKVVRLSIAQVLTVISQKQKTALREAYKNKKYLPLDLRPKKTRAIRKRLTKHQVHQLLRNARIDFLIELQGIFEDRKGEEERDVLSN
;
A
#
# COMPACT_ATOMS: atom_id res chain seq x y z
N MET A 1 -35.86 -3.23 7.81
CA MET A 1 -34.68 -3.41 6.94
C MET A 1 -33.77 -4.43 7.55
N ALA A 2 -33.50 -5.50 6.81
CA ALA A 2 -32.50 -6.49 7.19
C ALA A 2 -31.09 -5.92 6.99
N ARG A 3 -30.13 -6.42 7.76
CA ARG A 3 -28.72 -6.04 7.64
C ARG A 3 -28.16 -6.53 6.31
N ILE A 4 -27.58 -5.63 5.51
CA ILE A 4 -26.95 -6.00 4.23
C ILE A 4 -25.72 -6.87 4.50
N LYS A 5 -25.59 -7.96 3.75
CA LYS A 5 -24.40 -8.82 3.78
C LYS A 5 -23.41 -8.38 2.70
N VAL A 6 -22.15 -8.20 3.10
CA VAL A 6 -21.11 -7.64 2.21
C VAL A 6 -20.77 -8.56 1.04
N HIS A 7 -20.86 -9.88 1.21
CA HIS A 7 -20.56 -10.84 0.13
C HIS A 7 -21.56 -10.72 -1.04
N GLU A 8 -22.84 -10.44 -0.75
CA GLU A 8 -23.88 -10.22 -1.78
C GLU A 8 -23.57 -8.97 -2.62
N LEU A 9 -22.99 -7.93 -2.01
CA LEU A 9 -22.61 -6.69 -2.70
C LEU A 9 -21.44 -6.87 -3.68
N ARG A 10 -20.59 -7.88 -3.47
CA ARG A 10 -19.43 -8.11 -4.34
C ARG A 10 -19.83 -8.65 -5.72
N GLY A 11 -20.93 -9.41 -5.80
CA GLY A 11 -21.45 -9.92 -7.08
C GLY A 11 -22.16 -8.86 -7.93
N LYS A 12 -22.65 -7.78 -7.31
CA LYS A 12 -23.45 -6.74 -7.99
C LYS A 12 -22.63 -5.83 -8.90
N SER A 13 -23.27 -5.30 -9.93
CA SER A 13 -22.66 -4.33 -10.85
C SER A 13 -22.47 -2.94 -10.20
N LYS A 14 -21.63 -2.08 -10.78
CA LYS A 14 -21.39 -0.73 -10.26
C LYS A 14 -22.66 0.13 -10.29
N THR A 15 -23.48 -0.02 -11.32
CA THR A 15 -24.75 0.70 -11.48
C THR A 15 -25.76 0.30 -10.41
N GLU A 16 -25.91 -1.00 -10.14
CA GLU A 16 -26.75 -1.52 -9.05
C GLU A 16 -26.31 -0.99 -7.68
N LEU A 17 -25.00 -0.99 -7.40
CA LEU A 17 -24.47 -0.47 -6.13
C LEU A 17 -24.76 1.03 -5.96
N LEU A 18 -24.72 1.81 -7.05
CA LEU A 18 -25.04 3.23 -7.03
C LEU A 18 -26.55 3.48 -6.86
N ALA A 19 -27.41 2.66 -7.47
CA ALA A 19 -28.85 2.71 -7.25
C ALA A 19 -29.19 2.40 -5.79
N GLN A 20 -28.68 1.29 -5.26
CA GLN A 20 -28.88 0.90 -3.86
C GLN A 20 -28.37 1.97 -2.88
N LEU A 21 -27.27 2.65 -3.21
CA LEU A 21 -26.75 3.76 -2.40
C LEU A 21 -27.70 4.98 -2.39
N LYS A 22 -28.36 5.30 -3.50
CA LYS A 22 -29.34 6.39 -3.57
C LYS A 22 -30.55 6.10 -2.70
N ASP A 23 -31.08 4.88 -2.78
CA ASP A 23 -32.26 4.46 -2.02
C ASP A 23 -31.99 4.50 -0.50
N LEU A 24 -30.84 3.97 -0.07
CA LEU A 24 -30.44 4.01 1.35
C LEU A 24 -30.24 5.44 1.87
N LYS A 25 -29.75 6.36 1.03
CA LYS A 25 -29.61 7.77 1.41
C LYS A 25 -30.96 8.46 1.54
N ALA A 26 -31.91 8.16 0.65
CA ALA A 26 -33.27 8.68 0.74
C ALA A 26 -33.97 8.18 2.01
N GLU A 27 -33.85 6.88 2.32
CA GLU A 27 -34.39 6.33 3.57
C GLU A 27 -33.74 6.98 4.81
N LEU A 28 -32.42 7.18 4.80
CA LEU A 28 -31.74 7.87 5.91
C LEU A 28 -32.26 9.30 6.09
N ALA A 29 -32.53 10.02 5.00
CA ALA A 29 -33.09 11.38 5.08
C ALA A 29 -34.48 11.38 5.73
N LEU A 30 -35.36 10.46 5.33
CA LEU A 30 -36.69 10.28 5.94
C LEU A 30 -36.59 9.94 7.43
N LEU A 31 -35.66 9.06 7.82
CA LEU A 31 -35.44 8.71 9.23
C LEU A 31 -34.90 9.88 10.06
N ARG A 32 -34.12 10.80 9.45
CA ARG A 32 -33.62 12.00 10.13
C ARG A 32 -34.74 13.00 10.38
N VAL A 33 -35.67 13.19 9.44
CA VAL A 33 -36.87 14.00 9.66
C VAL A 33 -37.72 13.39 10.77
N ALA A 34 -38.00 12.08 10.71
CA ALA A 34 -38.75 11.38 11.74
C ALA A 34 -38.12 11.47 13.15
N LYS A 35 -36.78 11.58 13.23
CA LYS A 35 -36.09 11.81 14.50
C LYS A 35 -36.43 13.17 15.11
N VAL A 36 -36.53 14.22 14.29
CA VAL A 36 -36.84 15.58 14.75
C VAL A 36 -38.29 15.68 15.18
N THR A 37 -39.21 15.04 14.45
CA THR A 37 -40.66 15.08 14.74
C THR A 37 -41.10 14.13 15.87
N GLY A 38 -40.17 13.59 16.67
CA GLY A 38 -40.51 12.68 17.77
C GLY A 38 -41.07 11.32 17.34
N GLY A 39 -40.61 10.76 16.21
CA GLY A 39 -41.11 9.51 15.67
C GLY A 39 -40.86 8.28 16.57
N ALA A 40 -41.63 7.21 16.34
CA ALA A 40 -41.59 5.99 17.14
C ALA A 40 -40.17 5.39 17.30
N PRO A 41 -39.80 4.88 18.50
CA PRO A 41 -38.46 4.33 18.78
C PRO A 41 -38.01 3.24 17.80
N ASN A 42 -38.94 2.39 17.35
CA ASN A 42 -38.68 1.32 16.37
C ASN A 42 -38.27 1.85 14.98
N LYS A 43 -38.65 3.07 14.61
CA LYS A 43 -38.15 3.73 13.39
C LYS A 43 -36.76 4.32 13.64
N LEU A 44 -36.50 4.89 14.82
CA LEU A 44 -35.22 5.51 15.16
C LEU A 44 -34.08 4.51 15.29
N SER A 45 -34.35 3.30 15.79
CA SER A 45 -33.35 2.23 15.91
C SER A 45 -32.76 1.83 14.54
N LYS A 46 -33.51 2.03 13.44
CA LYS A 46 -33.06 1.73 12.07
C LYS A 46 -31.96 2.68 11.58
N ILE A 47 -31.82 3.88 12.15
CA ILE A 47 -30.82 4.88 11.71
C ILE A 47 -29.40 4.29 11.74
N LYS A 48 -29.05 3.59 12.82
CA LYS A 48 -27.71 2.97 12.95
C LYS A 48 -27.49 1.91 11.86
N VAL A 49 -28.50 1.09 11.59
CA VAL A 49 -28.44 0.01 10.59
C VAL A 49 -28.29 0.57 9.17
N VAL A 50 -29.06 1.60 8.82
CA VAL A 50 -28.99 2.25 7.50
C VAL A 50 -27.64 2.94 7.30
N ARG A 51 -27.12 3.65 8.32
CA ARG A 51 -25.77 4.28 8.25
C ARG A 51 -24.66 3.26 8.00
N LEU A 52 -24.70 2.12 8.70
CA LEU A 52 -23.73 1.04 8.51
C LEU A 52 -23.87 0.42 7.11
N SER A 53 -25.10 0.26 6.63
CA SER A 53 -25.39 -0.26 5.30
C SER A 53 -24.82 0.64 4.19
N ILE A 54 -24.98 1.97 4.31
CA ILE A 54 -24.38 2.96 3.40
C ILE A 54 -22.84 2.84 3.40
N ALA A 55 -22.23 2.75 4.59
CA ALA A 55 -20.79 2.61 4.72
C ALA A 55 -20.25 1.34 4.06
N GLN A 56 -20.98 0.21 4.19
CA GLN A 56 -20.63 -1.06 3.55
C GLN A 56 -20.67 -0.96 2.02
N VAL A 57 -21.73 -0.38 1.45
CA VAL A 57 -21.86 -0.18 -0.01
C VAL A 57 -20.73 0.70 -0.54
N LEU A 58 -20.45 1.83 0.11
CA LEU A 58 -19.35 2.72 -0.26
C LEU A 58 -17.98 2.03 -0.19
N THR A 59 -17.79 1.17 0.81
CA THR A 59 -16.55 0.41 0.98
C THR A 59 -16.35 -0.57 -0.18
N VAL A 60 -17.39 -1.30 -0.59
CA VAL A 60 -17.32 -2.24 -1.73
C VAL A 60 -17.04 -1.50 -3.04
N ILE A 61 -17.69 -0.34 -3.26
CA ILE A 61 -17.42 0.50 -4.44
C ILE A 61 -15.94 0.94 -4.46
N SER A 62 -15.42 1.44 -3.32
CA SER A 62 -14.02 1.87 -3.22
C SER A 62 -13.04 0.72 -3.40
N GLN A 63 -13.35 -0.47 -2.86
CA GLN A 63 -12.56 -1.67 -3.05
C GLN A 63 -12.47 -2.04 -4.54
N LYS A 64 -13.61 -2.15 -5.23
CA LYS A 64 -13.67 -2.46 -6.68
C LYS A 64 -12.91 -1.43 -7.53
N GLN A 65 -13.03 -0.15 -7.19
CA GLN A 65 -12.29 0.91 -7.89
C GLN A 65 -10.78 0.76 -7.68
N LYS A 66 -10.33 0.51 -6.45
CA LYS A 66 -8.90 0.34 -6.14
C LYS A 66 -8.32 -0.94 -6.77
N THR A 67 -9.07 -2.03 -6.84
CA THR A 67 -8.60 -3.26 -7.51
C THR A 67 -8.41 -3.04 -9.01
N ALA A 68 -9.40 -2.43 -9.68
CA ALA A 68 -9.29 -2.08 -11.10
C ALA A 68 -8.11 -1.14 -11.37
N LEU A 69 -7.88 -0.14 -10.51
CA LEU A 69 -6.72 0.74 -10.62
C LEU A 69 -5.39 0.01 -10.39
N ARG A 70 -5.32 -0.93 -9.43
CA ARG A 70 -4.11 -1.73 -9.21
C ARG A 70 -3.79 -2.61 -10.42
N GLU A 71 -4.80 -3.17 -11.08
CA GLU A 71 -4.65 -3.94 -12.31
C GLU A 71 -4.16 -3.06 -13.46
N ALA A 72 -4.77 -1.90 -13.67
CA ALA A 72 -4.40 -0.96 -14.73
C ALA A 72 -2.98 -0.36 -14.59
N TYR A 73 -2.44 -0.34 -13.37
CA TYR A 73 -1.09 0.14 -13.06
C TYR A 73 -0.10 -0.98 -12.69
N LYS A 74 -0.51 -2.25 -12.83
CA LYS A 74 0.37 -3.40 -12.63
C LYS A 74 1.50 -3.29 -13.65
N ASN A 75 2.75 -3.27 -13.19
CA ASN A 75 3.99 -3.15 -13.99
C ASN A 75 4.34 -1.75 -14.51
N LYS A 76 3.55 -0.70 -14.22
CA LYS A 76 3.97 0.67 -14.55
C LYS A 76 5.01 1.16 -13.54
N LYS A 77 6.11 1.76 -14.03
CA LYS A 77 7.19 2.34 -13.20
C LYS A 77 6.65 3.40 -12.22
N TYR A 78 5.75 4.27 -12.69
CA TYR A 78 5.20 5.36 -11.90
C TYR A 78 3.79 5.02 -11.42
N LEU A 79 3.67 4.78 -10.11
CA LEU A 79 2.40 4.58 -9.43
C LEU A 79 1.89 5.90 -8.83
N PRO A 80 0.57 6.17 -8.90
CA PRO A 80 -0.10 7.19 -8.12
C PRO A 80 0.19 7.04 -6.61
N LEU A 81 0.26 8.15 -5.88
CA LEU A 81 0.61 8.17 -4.46
C LEU A 81 -0.29 7.26 -3.60
N ASP A 82 -1.58 7.19 -3.92
CA ASP A 82 -2.57 6.39 -3.20
C ASP A 82 -2.37 4.87 -3.33
N LEU A 83 -1.75 4.43 -4.42
CA LEU A 83 -1.47 3.01 -4.68
C LEU A 83 -0.09 2.59 -4.17
N ARG A 84 0.77 3.55 -3.78
CA ARG A 84 2.09 3.24 -3.25
C ARG A 84 1.98 2.51 -1.91
N PRO A 85 2.87 1.54 -1.65
CA PRO A 85 2.95 0.92 -0.33
C PRO A 85 3.17 1.96 0.77
N LYS A 86 2.34 1.95 1.81
CA LYS A 86 2.50 2.83 2.96
C LYS A 86 3.67 2.34 3.83
N LYS A 87 4.83 2.98 3.67
CA LYS A 87 6.04 2.78 4.46
C LYS A 87 6.50 4.10 5.05
N THR A 88 7.29 4.07 6.11
CA THR A 88 7.88 5.28 6.70
C THR A 88 8.80 5.99 5.69
N ARG A 89 9.01 7.30 5.87
CA ARG A 89 9.89 8.09 5.00
C ARG A 89 11.32 7.52 4.97
N ALA A 90 11.85 7.12 6.12
CA ALA A 90 13.18 6.50 6.23
C ALA A 90 13.28 5.22 5.38
N ILE A 91 12.29 4.32 5.48
CA ILE A 91 12.27 3.07 4.69
C ILE A 91 12.13 3.35 3.18
N ARG A 92 11.46 4.43 2.77
CA ARG A 92 11.37 4.81 1.36
C ARG A 92 12.66 5.38 0.80
N LYS A 93 13.47 6.04 1.63
CA LYS A 93 14.73 6.69 1.22
C LYS A 93 15.96 5.79 1.28
N ARG A 94 15.93 4.70 2.06
CA ARG A 94 17.07 3.77 2.17
C ARG A 94 17.37 3.10 0.82
N LEU A 95 18.64 2.70 0.65
CA LEU A 95 19.08 1.94 -0.52
C LEU A 95 18.32 0.60 -0.65
N THR A 96 18.18 0.16 -1.90
CA THR A 96 17.64 -1.18 -2.18
C THR A 96 18.64 -2.25 -1.74
N LYS A 97 18.14 -3.47 -1.44
CA LYS A 97 19.00 -4.60 -1.07
C LYS A 97 20.09 -4.87 -2.13
N HIS A 98 19.73 -4.73 -3.41
CA HIS A 98 20.66 -4.87 -4.53
C HIS A 98 21.78 -3.82 -4.47
N GLN A 99 21.43 -2.55 -4.26
CA GLN A 99 22.43 -1.47 -4.14
C GLN A 99 23.35 -1.67 -2.94
N VAL A 100 22.82 -2.08 -1.78
CA VAL A 100 23.65 -2.37 -0.60
C VAL A 100 24.61 -3.52 -0.91
N HIS A 101 24.14 -4.60 -1.53
CA HIS A 101 24.99 -5.72 -1.92
C HIS A 101 26.06 -5.32 -2.95
N GLN A 102 25.72 -4.45 -3.90
CA GLN A 102 26.68 -3.93 -4.87
C GLN A 102 27.76 -3.07 -4.21
N LEU A 103 27.38 -2.23 -3.25
CA LEU A 103 28.32 -1.40 -2.49
C LEU A 103 29.28 -2.24 -1.65
N LEU A 104 28.76 -3.30 -1.00
CA LEU A 104 29.59 -4.27 -0.26
C LEU A 104 30.55 -5.04 -1.18
N ARG A 105 30.10 -5.45 -2.37
CA ARG A 105 30.99 -6.11 -3.35
C ARG A 105 32.11 -5.18 -3.82
N ASN A 106 31.78 -3.94 -4.14
CA ASN A 106 32.78 -2.96 -4.58
C ASN A 106 33.82 -2.73 -3.47
N ALA A 107 33.37 -2.48 -2.24
CA ALA A 107 34.28 -2.33 -1.10
C ALA A 107 35.18 -3.56 -0.87
N ARG A 108 34.67 -4.77 -1.10
CA ARG A 108 35.47 -6.00 -1.04
C ARG A 108 36.50 -6.08 -2.16
N ILE A 109 36.15 -5.69 -3.38
CA ILE A 109 37.06 -5.66 -4.52
C ILE A 109 38.18 -4.64 -4.25
N ASP A 110 37.81 -3.43 -3.80
CA ASP A 110 38.76 -2.36 -3.48
C ASP A 110 39.76 -2.82 -2.40
N PHE A 111 39.27 -3.49 -1.35
CA PHE A 111 40.11 -4.06 -0.30
C PHE A 111 41.06 -5.16 -0.80
N LEU A 112 40.61 -6.03 -1.72
CA LEU A 112 41.46 -7.07 -2.28
C LEU A 112 42.57 -6.48 -3.16
N ILE A 113 42.28 -5.43 -3.92
CA ILE A 113 43.29 -4.73 -4.73
C ILE A 113 44.34 -4.09 -3.83
N GLU A 114 43.91 -3.44 -2.74
CA GLU A 114 44.81 -2.80 -1.78
C GLU A 114 45.74 -3.83 -1.10
N LEU A 115 45.20 -4.97 -0.66
CA LEU A 115 46.01 -6.06 -0.10
C LEU A 115 47.00 -6.64 -1.10
N GLN A 116 46.59 -6.77 -2.37
CA GLN A 116 47.48 -7.29 -3.42
C GLN A 116 48.61 -6.31 -3.70
N GLY A 117 48.35 -5.00 -3.72
CA GLY A 117 49.39 -3.97 -3.82
C GLY A 117 50.41 -4.07 -2.68
N ILE A 118 49.95 -4.15 -1.43
CA ILE A 118 50.82 -4.29 -0.25
C ILE A 118 51.68 -5.57 -0.31
N PHE A 119 51.14 -6.65 -0.87
CA PHE A 119 51.87 -7.91 -1.00
C PHE A 119 52.96 -7.85 -2.08
N GLU A 120 52.66 -7.25 -3.24
CA GLU A 120 53.65 -7.05 -4.32
C GLU A 120 54.77 -6.10 -3.89
N ASP A 121 54.45 -5.04 -3.14
CA ASP A 121 55.46 -4.11 -2.60
C ASP A 121 56.42 -4.81 -1.64
N ARG A 122 55.91 -5.70 -0.76
CA ARG A 122 56.74 -6.47 0.17
C ARG A 122 57.64 -7.49 -0.52
N LYS A 123 57.18 -8.15 -1.59
CA LYS A 123 58.06 -9.02 -2.40
C LYS A 123 59.20 -8.23 -3.05
N GLY A 124 58.91 -7.03 -3.55
CA GLY A 124 59.93 -6.16 -4.15
C GLY A 124 60.96 -5.63 -3.14
N GLU A 125 60.60 -5.51 -1.85
CA GLU A 125 61.56 -5.21 -0.77
C GLU A 125 62.47 -6.42 -0.47
N GLU A 126 61.91 -7.62 -0.30
CA GLU A 126 62.70 -8.84 -0.07
C GLU A 126 63.68 -9.12 -1.23
N GLU A 127 63.27 -8.95 -2.49
CA GLU A 127 64.18 -9.14 -3.63
C GLU A 127 65.33 -8.10 -3.68
N ARG A 128 65.08 -6.87 -3.21
CA ARG A 128 66.13 -5.82 -3.12
C ARG A 128 67.12 -6.10 -2.00
N ASP A 129 66.66 -6.61 -0.87
CA ASP A 129 67.51 -6.97 0.26
C ASP A 129 68.39 -8.19 -0.05
N VAL A 130 67.91 -9.12 -0.89
CA VAL A 130 68.69 -10.29 -1.35
C VAL A 130 69.76 -9.91 -2.37
N LEU A 131 69.54 -8.87 -3.18
CA LEU A 131 70.53 -8.35 -4.15
C LEU A 131 71.58 -7.42 -3.53
N SER A 132 71.41 -7.02 -2.27
CA SER A 132 72.31 -6.10 -1.56
C SER A 132 73.30 -6.79 -0.60
N ASN A 133 73.33 -8.14 -0.56
CA ASN A 133 74.31 -8.97 0.15
C ASN A 133 75.22 -9.72 -0.84
#